data_AF-N6U882-F1
#
_entry.id   AF-N6U882-F1
#
_cell.length_a   1.000
_cell.length_b   1.000
_cell.length_c   1.000
_cell.angle_alpha   90.00
_cell.angle_beta   90.00
_cell.angle_gamma   90.00
#
_symmetry.space_group_name_H-M   'P 1'
#
loop_
_entity.id
_entity.type
_entity.pdbx_description
1 polymer ?
#
loop_
_entity_poly.entity_id
_entity_poly.type
_entity_poly.pdbx_seq_one_letter_code
_entity_poly.pdbx_strand_id
1 'polypeptide(L)' 'MEDPIKIDNRGDFGLWAIEVAKQIVSGEGFELARAARDGADDDVRAAGNALGQAITNALMEVYDGLLEGAEEN' A
#
# COMPACT_ATOMS: atom_id res chain seq x y z
N MET A 1 8.91 -17.84 -5.59
CA MET A 1 8.59 -16.57 -6.25
C MET A 1 7.09 -16.62 -6.42
N GLU A 2 6.37 -15.81 -5.64
CA GLU A 2 4.93 -15.65 -5.76
C GLU A 2 4.67 -14.95 -7.09
N ASP A 3 3.80 -15.50 -7.93
CA ASP A 3 3.45 -14.85 -9.20
C ASP A 3 2.85 -13.47 -8.88
N PRO A 4 3.27 -12.39 -9.58
CA PRO A 4 2.65 -11.09 -9.41
C PRO A 4 1.16 -11.20 -9.72
N ILE A 5 0.32 -10.74 -8.80
CA ILE A 5 -1.14 -10.76 -8.99
C ILE A 5 -1.45 -9.88 -10.19
N LYS A 6 -1.86 -10.51 -11.29
CA LYS A 6 -2.24 -9.81 -12.50
C LYS A 6 -3.68 -9.30 -12.36
N ILE A 7 -3.86 -7.98 -12.44
CA ILE A 7 -5.16 -7.35 -12.28
C ILE A 7 -5.87 -7.30 -13.64
N ASP A 8 -6.55 -8.39 -14.01
CA ASP A 8 -7.23 -8.49 -15.31
C ASP A 8 -8.72 -8.05 -15.24
N ASN A 9 -9.29 -7.90 -14.04
CA ASN A 9 -10.67 -7.44 -13.85
C ASN A 9 -10.90 -6.81 -12.45
N ARG A 10 -12.11 -6.28 -12.21
CA ARG A 10 -12.51 -5.65 -10.93
C ARG A 10 -12.45 -6.58 -9.72
N GLY A 11 -12.69 -7.89 -9.92
CA GLY A 11 -12.59 -8.90 -8.85
C GLY A 11 -11.14 -9.12 -8.43
N ASP A 12 -10.23 -9.26 -9.40
CA ASP A 12 -8.80 -9.42 -9.17
C ASP A 12 -8.20 -8.17 -8.52
N PHE A 13 -8.66 -6.99 -8.95
CA PHE A 13 -8.31 -5.72 -8.29
C PHE A 13 -8.73 -5.72 -6.82
N GLY A 14 -9.94 -6.20 -6.51
CA GLY A 14 -10.43 -6.29 -5.13
C GLY A 14 -9.56 -7.21 -4.26
N LEU A 15 -9.13 -8.35 -4.81
CA LEU A 15 -8.25 -9.29 -4.11
C LEU A 15 -6.85 -8.71 -3.90
N TRP A 16 -6.26 -8.10 -4.92
CA TRP A 16 -4.99 -7.39 -4.83
C TRP A 16 -5.06 -6.27 -3.78
N ALA A 17 -6.10 -5.44 -3.81
CA ALA A 17 -6.26 -4.32 -2.88
C ALA A 17 -6.37 -4.80 -1.44
N ILE A 18 -7.05 -5.92 -1.19
CA ILE A 18 -7.11 -6.54 0.14
C ILE A 18 -5.72 -6.99 0.59
N GLU A 19 -4.95 -7.64 -0.27
CA GLU A 19 -3.65 -8.17 0.09
C GLU A 19 -2.63 -7.06 0.37
N VAL A 20 -2.58 -6.05 -0.50
CA VAL A 20 -1.74 -4.86 -0.28
C VAL A 20 -2.15 -4.10 0.98
N ALA A 21 -3.46 -3.93 1.24
CA ALA A 21 -3.92 -3.30 2.47
C ALA A 21 -3.46 -4.06 3.72
N LYS A 22 -3.51 -5.40 3.73
CA LYS A 22 -3.00 -6.21 4.85
C LYS A 22 -1.50 -6.03 5.06
N GLN A 23 -0.71 -6.00 3.97
CA GLN A 23 0.74 -5.79 4.06
C GLN A 23 1.05 -4.42 4.64
N ILE A 24 0.41 -3.36 4.16
CA ILE A 24 0.58 -1.99 4.67
C ILE A 24 0.19 -1.90 6.16
N VAL A 25 -0.95 -2.48 6.54
CA VAL A 25 -1.42 -2.44 7.93
C VAL A 25 -0.51 -3.26 8.85
N SER A 26 -0.05 -4.43 8.42
CA SER A 26 0.81 -5.30 9.25
C SER A 26 2.23 -4.78 9.41
N GLY A 27 2.76 -4.05 8.43
CA GLY A 27 4.06 -3.37 8.52
C GLY A 27 3.91 -1.97 9.13
N GLU A 28 3.65 -0.99 8.28
CA GLU A 28 3.66 0.43 8.65
C GLU A 28 2.57 0.80 9.67
N GLY A 29 1.39 0.17 9.58
CA GLY A 29 0.31 0.38 10.54
C GLY A 29 0.67 -0.12 11.95
N PHE A 30 1.35 -1.25 12.04
CA PHE A 30 1.85 -1.78 13.30
C PHE A 30 2.97 -0.91 13.88
N GLU A 31 3.91 -0.45 13.06
CA GLU A 31 5.00 0.43 13.50
C GLU A 31 4.45 1.77 14.01
N LEU A 32 3.43 2.33 13.35
CA LEU A 32 2.75 3.51 13.87
C LEU A 32 2.06 3.25 15.21
N ALA A 33 1.36 2.12 15.36
CA ALA A 33 0.72 1.76 16.62
C ALA A 33 1.73 1.55 17.76
N ARG A 34 2.89 0.96 17.44
CA ARG A 34 4.01 0.78 18.36
C ARG A 34 4.60 2.13 18.77
N ALA A 35 4.90 3.00 17.81
CA ALA A 35 5.44 4.34 18.07
C ALA A 35 4.47 5.19 18.90
N ALA A 36 3.16 5.10 18.63
CA ALA A 36 2.14 5.81 19.40
C ALA A 36 2.02 5.33 20.86
N ARG A 37 2.40 4.08 21.13
CA ARG A 37 2.36 3.50 22.47
C ARG A 37 3.61 3.81 23.29
N ASP A 38 4.78 3.57 22.70
CA ASP A 38 6.06 3.49 23.42
C ASP A 38 7.12 4.49 22.90
N GLY A 39 6.86 5.24 21.83
CA GLY A 39 7.81 6.13 21.17
C GLY A 39 7.66 7.61 21.54
N ALA A 40 8.62 8.43 21.07
CA ALA A 40 8.55 9.88 21.16
C ALA A 40 7.72 10.49 20.00
N ASP A 41 7.35 11.77 20.12
CA ASP A 41 6.59 12.48 19.08
C ASP A 41 7.23 12.40 17.68
N ASP A 42 8.57 12.43 17.62
CA ASP A 42 9.31 12.28 16.37
C ASP A 42 9.18 10.87 15.76
N ASP A 43 9.10 9.83 16.59
CA ASP A 43 8.91 8.45 16.14
C ASP A 43 7.50 8.27 15.56
N VAL A 44 6.48 8.83 16.22
CA VAL A 44 5.10 8.83 15.73
C VAL A 44 5.00 9.57 14.40
N ARG A 45 5.66 10.72 14.28
CA ARG A 45 5.71 11.49 13.03
C ARG A 45 6.39 10.72 11.90
N ALA A 46 7.52 10.07 12.18
CA ALA A 46 8.24 9.27 11.20
C ALA A 46 7.40 8.07 10.72
N ALA A 47 6.82 7.30 11.64
CA ALA A 47 5.98 6.15 11.32
C ALA A 47 4.70 6.56 10.57
N GLY A 48 4.08 7.67 10.95
CA GLY A 48 2.89 8.19 10.27
C GLY A 48 3.19 8.60 8.82
N ASN A 49 4.34 9.22 8.57
CA ASN A 49 4.79 9.54 7.21
C ASN A 49 5.06 8.28 6.39
N ALA A 50 5.68 7.26 6.98
CA ALA A 50 5.96 5.99 6.30
C ALA A 50 4.66 5.28 5.89
N LEU A 51 3.68 5.20 6.80
CA LEU A 51 2.35 4.65 6.50
C LEU A 51 1.65 5.42 5.38
N GLY A 52 1.64 6.75 5.46
CA GLY A 52 1.04 7.59 4.42
C GLY A 52 1.70 7.38 3.05
N GLN A 53 3.03 7.32 3.01
CA GLN A 53 3.79 7.08 1.79
C GLN A 53 3.49 5.69 1.20
N ALA A 54 3.39 4.65 2.03
CA ALA A 54 3.05 3.30 1.57
C ALA A 54 1.65 3.24 0.92
N ILE A 55 0.66 3.93 1.52
CA ILE A 55 -0.68 4.06 0.93
C ILE A 55 -0.62 4.80 -0.40
N THR A 56 0.09 5.94 -0.47
CA THR A 56 0.23 6.70 -1.72
C THR A 56 0.91 5.87 -2.81
N ASN A 57 1.97 5.14 -2.49
CA ASN A 57 2.66 4.28 -3.46
C ASN A 57 1.73 3.20 -4.02
N ALA A 58 0.95 2.54 -3.16
CA ALA A 58 -0.03 1.54 -3.61
C ALA A 58 -1.10 2.14 -4.53
N LEU A 59 -1.58 3.35 -4.25
CA LEU A 59 -2.53 4.04 -5.13
C LEU A 59 -1.92 4.43 -6.48
N MET A 60 -0.65 4.85 -6.49
CA MET A 60 0.08 5.15 -7.72
C MET A 60 0.33 3.90 -8.55
N GLU A 61 0.66 2.76 -7.93
CA GLU A 61 0.82 1.47 -8.63
C GLU A 61 -0.47 1.06 -9.36
N VAL A 62 -1.63 1.28 -8.74
CA VAL A 62 -2.93 1.07 -9.41
C VAL A 62 -3.09 2.01 -10.59
N TYR A 63 -2.78 3.29 -10.42
CA TYR A 63 -2.90 4.28 -11.47
C TYR A 63 -2.00 3.96 -12.66
N ASP A 64 -0.74 3.62 -12.40
CA ASP A 64 0.24 3.27 -13.43
C ASP A 64 -0.16 1.98 -14.14
N GLY A 65 -0.61 0.96 -13.41
CA GLY A 65 -1.13 -0.29 -13.99
C GLY A 65 -2.39 -0.09 -14.85
N LEU A 66 -3.23 0.90 -14.53
CA LEU A 66 -4.37 1.29 -15.37
C LEU A 66 -3.91 2.00 -16.67
N LEU A 67 -2.82 2.76 -16.62
CA LEU A 67 -2.26 3.47 -17.78
C LEU A 67 -1.46 2.56 -18.71
N GLU A 68 -0.75 1.56 -18.17
CA GLU A 68 0.00 0.59 -19.00
C GLU A 68 -0.92 -0.25 -19.91
N GLY A 69 -2.19 -0.45 -19.54
CA GLY A 69 -3.22 -1.08 -20.38
C GLY A 69 -3.90 -0.14 -21.38
N ALA A 70 -3.66 1.17 -21.28
CA ALA A 70 -4.18 2.18 -22.20
C ALA A 70 -3.17 2.40 -23.34
N GLU A 71 -2.93 1.38 -24.16
CA GLU A 71 -2.25 1.62 -25.43
C GLU A 71 -3.06 2.64 -26.26
N GLU A 72 -2.34 3.68 -26.67
CA GLU A 72 -2.78 4.80 -27.49
C GLU A 72 -3.50 4.27 -28.74
N ASN A 73 -4.78 4.62 -28.88
CA ASN A 73 -5.50 4.50 -30.15
C ASN A 73 -5.23 5.75 -31.00
#